data_AF-A0A966K2L4-F1
#
_entry.id   AF-A0A966K2L4-F1
#
_cell.length_a   1.000
_cell.length_b   1.000
_cell.length_c   1.000
_cell.angle_alpha   90.00
_cell.angle_beta   90.00
_cell.angle_gamma   90.00
#
_symmetry.space_group_name_H-M   'P 1'
#
loop_
_entity.id
_entity.type
_entity.pdbx_description
1 polymer ?
#
loop_
_entity_poly.entity_id
_entity_poly.type
_entity_poly.pdbx_seq_one_letter_code
_entity_poly.pdbx_strand_id
1 'polypeptide(L)'
;MKIHLIAPSGASPDMRSPEAALRWLKEQGVVVHNAACTERVFERFAGTDQERLAEINLIPTIDPNDMVMAVRGGYGLHRLLDAINWKDIAISVKQGLQICGHSDFTGFHLGLLAKTGAMSLAGPMLNYDFGPLNEYGEPQTPSAFTWRHFQTAIQSRTKNMRH
;
A
#
# COMPACT_ATOMS: atom_id res chain seq x y z
N MET A 1 -1.02 6.55 14.04
CA MET A 1 -0.65 5.49 13.07
C MET A 1 0.18 6.13 11.98
N LYS A 2 1.17 5.42 11.43
CA LYS A 2 1.97 5.90 10.30
C LYS A 2 1.79 4.95 9.12
N ILE A 3 1.59 5.51 7.93
CA ILE A 3 1.47 4.75 6.69
C ILE A 3 2.54 5.22 5.72
N HIS A 4 3.34 4.29 5.20
CA HIS A 4 4.25 4.53 4.09
C HIS A 4 3.60 4.05 2.79
N LEU A 5 3.42 4.96 1.83
CA LEU A 5 2.81 4.63 0.56
C LEU A 5 3.82 4.03 -0.42
N ILE A 6 3.36 3.07 -1.21
CA ILE A 6 4.06 2.58 -2.41
C ILE A 6 3.10 2.55 -3.59
N ALA A 7 3.57 2.85 -4.79
CA ALA A 7 2.80 2.87 -6.03
C ALA A 7 3.42 1.90 -7.05
N PRO A 8 3.26 0.58 -6.86
CA PRO A 8 3.96 -0.42 -7.67
C PRO A 8 3.23 -0.77 -8.97
N SER A 9 2.02 -0.26 -9.20
CA SER A 9 1.12 -0.68 -10.29
C SER A 9 0.81 0.49 -11.23
N GLY A 10 -0.48 0.79 -11.45
CA GLY A 10 -0.90 1.86 -12.36
C GLY A 10 -0.78 3.24 -11.71
N ALA A 11 -0.52 4.26 -12.53
CA ALA A 11 -0.59 5.66 -12.12
C ALA A 11 -2.02 6.04 -11.73
N SER A 12 -2.19 7.00 -10.80
CA SER A 12 -3.49 7.64 -10.57
C SER A 12 -3.91 8.40 -11.84
N PRO A 13 -5.18 8.34 -12.30
CA PRO A 13 -5.59 9.02 -13.54
C PRO A 13 -5.61 10.54 -13.34
N ASP A 14 -5.90 10.97 -12.12
CA ASP A 14 -5.85 12.33 -11.62
C ASP A 14 -5.65 12.30 -10.09
N MET A 15 -5.54 13.49 -9.49
CA MET A 15 -5.23 13.65 -8.07
C MET A 15 -6.44 13.74 -7.15
N ARG A 16 -7.68 13.74 -7.66
CA ARG A 16 -8.89 13.94 -6.84
C ARG A 16 -9.02 12.89 -5.73
N SER A 17 -8.80 11.62 -6.10
CA SER A 17 -8.87 10.49 -5.18
C SER A 17 -7.68 10.44 -4.20
N PRO A 18 -6.41 10.50 -4.66
CA PRO A 18 -5.24 10.60 -3.75
C PRO A 18 -5.33 11.76 -2.77
N GLU A 19 -5.66 12.97 -3.22
CA GLU A 19 -5.74 14.16 -2.36
C GLU A 19 -6.85 14.05 -1.32
N ALA A 20 -8.03 13.54 -1.72
CA ALA A 20 -9.12 13.27 -0.79
C ALA A 20 -8.70 12.26 0.29
N ALA A 21 -8.02 11.18 -0.11
CA ALA A 21 -7.54 10.16 0.81
C ALA A 21 -6.50 10.69 1.79
N LEU A 22 -5.50 11.42 1.29
CA LEU A 22 -4.46 12.02 2.12
C LEU A 22 -5.04 13.01 3.13
N ARG A 23 -6.02 13.83 2.70
CA ARG A 23 -6.72 14.78 3.57
C ARG A 23 -7.49 14.04 4.66
N TRP A 24 -8.31 13.06 4.29
CA TRP A 24 -9.12 12.31 5.23
C TRP A 24 -8.25 11.54 6.24
N LEU A 25 -7.18 10.87 5.79
CA LEU A 25 -6.25 10.16 6.68
C LEU A 25 -5.58 11.12 7.67
N LYS A 26 -5.20 12.32 7.22
CA LYS A 26 -4.65 13.37 8.10
C LYS A 26 -5.65 13.78 9.18
N GLU A 27 -6.94 13.95 8.83
CA GLU A 27 -8.02 14.25 9.79
C GLU A 27 -8.21 13.13 10.81
N GLN A 28 -7.90 11.87 10.46
CA GLN A 28 -7.88 10.74 11.40
C GLN A 28 -6.59 10.66 12.25
N GLY A 29 -5.69 11.65 12.16
CA GLY A 29 -4.41 11.65 12.87
C GLY A 29 -3.39 10.65 12.33
N VAL A 30 -3.52 10.23 11.07
CA VAL A 30 -2.55 9.37 10.38
C VAL A 30 -1.46 10.24 9.77
N VAL A 31 -0.20 9.87 10.01
CA VAL A 31 0.95 10.45 9.32
C VAL A 31 1.23 9.61 8.08
N VAL A 32 1.27 10.26 6.92
CA VAL A 32 1.54 9.59 5.64
C VAL A 32 2.94 9.94 5.15
N HIS A 33 3.74 8.92 4.86
CA HIS A 33 5.06 9.01 4.25
C HIS A 33 4.98 8.66 2.76
N ASN A 34 5.90 9.23 1.98
CA ASN A 34 6.01 9.01 0.53
C ASN A 34 4.74 9.41 -0.27
N ALA A 35 4.03 10.46 0.13
CA ALA A 35 2.83 10.92 -0.60
C ALA A 35 3.12 11.32 -2.06
N ALA A 36 4.34 11.79 -2.35
CA ALA A 36 4.78 12.16 -3.70
C ALA A 36 4.74 10.99 -4.70
N CYS A 37 4.74 9.72 -4.26
CA CYS A 37 4.61 8.58 -5.18
C CYS A 37 3.25 8.56 -5.91
N THR A 38 2.23 9.25 -5.38
CA THR A 38 0.90 9.37 -5.98
C THR A 38 0.89 10.20 -7.27
N GLU A 39 1.89 11.05 -7.47
CA GLU A 39 2.03 11.98 -8.60
C GLU A 39 2.83 11.38 -9.77
N ARG A 40 3.53 10.25 -9.56
CA ARG A 40 4.36 9.65 -10.61
C ARG A 40 3.49 9.10 -11.73
N VAL A 41 3.83 9.47 -12.96
CA VAL A 41 3.20 8.98 -14.18
C VAL A 41 4.26 8.63 -15.22
N PHE A 42 4.26 7.38 -15.66
CA PHE A 42 5.00 6.91 -16.81
C PHE A 42 4.08 6.04 -17.66
N GLU A 43 3.56 6.61 -18.76
CA GLU A 43 2.46 6.01 -19.52
C GLU A 43 1.27 5.69 -18.59
N ARG A 44 0.93 4.40 -18.43
CA ARG A 44 -0.14 3.93 -17.52
C ARG A 44 0.36 3.54 -16.12
N PHE A 45 1.67 3.56 -15.87
CA PHE A 45 2.32 3.08 -14.65
C PHE A 45 2.67 4.24 -13.71
N ALA A 46 2.71 3.96 -12.40
CA ALA A 46 3.06 4.94 -11.37
C ALA A 46 4.59 5.20 -11.27
N GLY A 47 5.21 5.46 -12.42
CA GLY A 47 6.66 5.53 -12.62
C GLY A 47 7.18 4.40 -13.50
N THR A 48 8.44 4.54 -13.91
CA THR A 48 9.18 3.51 -14.66
C THR A 48 9.28 2.20 -13.88
N ASP A 49 9.60 1.10 -14.56
CA ASP A 49 9.84 -0.19 -13.89
C ASP A 49 10.93 -0.06 -12.81
N GLN A 50 11.97 0.73 -13.08
CA GLN A 50 13.08 0.99 -12.17
C GLN A 50 12.62 1.74 -10.92
N GLU A 51 11.84 2.82 -11.07
CA GLU A 51 11.32 3.58 -9.92
C GLU A 51 10.38 2.75 -9.05
N ARG A 52 9.44 2.04 -9.69
CA ARG A 52 8.47 1.18 -8.97
C ARG A 52 9.18 0.02 -8.27
N LEU A 53 10.15 -0.60 -8.91
CA LEU A 53 10.95 -1.68 -8.31
C LEU A 53 11.80 -1.17 -7.15
N ALA A 54 12.49 -0.04 -7.33
CA ALA A 54 13.31 0.56 -6.28
C ALA A 54 12.47 0.86 -5.05
N GLU A 55 11.27 1.40 -5.22
CA GLU A 55 10.34 1.67 -4.12
C GLU A 55 9.89 0.41 -3.38
N ILE A 56 9.57 -0.68 -4.09
CA ILE A 56 9.27 -1.97 -3.45
C ILE A 56 10.49 -2.50 -2.69
N ASN A 57 11.68 -2.41 -3.28
CA ASN A 57 12.91 -2.91 -2.67
C ASN A 57 13.43 -2.02 -1.53
N LEU A 58 12.84 -0.84 -1.30
CA LEU A 58 13.09 0.01 -0.13
C LEU A 58 12.25 -0.38 1.09
N ILE A 59 11.21 -1.23 0.93
CA ILE A 59 10.37 -1.71 2.03
C ILE A 59 11.17 -2.17 3.27
N PRO A 60 12.30 -2.89 3.14
CA PRO A 60 13.07 -3.34 4.29
C PRO A 60 13.66 -2.22 5.17
N THR A 61 13.74 -1.00 4.65
CA THR A 61 14.27 0.18 5.36
C THR A 61 13.19 0.93 6.15
N ILE A 62 11.91 0.57 5.98
CA ILE A 62 10.78 1.20 6.64
C ILE A 62 10.70 0.70 8.09
N ASP A 63 10.41 1.61 9.02
CA ASP A 63 10.21 1.29 10.45
C ASP A 63 9.14 0.19 10.59
N PRO A 64 9.44 -0.95 11.26
CA PRO A 64 8.48 -2.03 11.46
C PRO A 64 7.20 -1.63 12.22
N ASN A 65 7.17 -0.47 12.89
CA ASN A 65 5.97 0.08 13.53
C ASN A 65 5.07 0.87 12.57
N ASP A 66 5.55 1.20 11.38
CA ASP A 66 4.75 1.76 10.29
C ASP A 66 4.03 0.65 9.53
N MET A 67 3.05 1.04 8.70
CA MET A 67 2.44 0.13 7.72
C MET A 67 2.77 0.58 6.31
N VAL A 68 3.13 -0.37 5.45
CA VAL A 68 3.23 -0.15 4.00
C VAL A 68 1.85 -0.32 3.36
N MET A 69 1.45 0.61 2.50
CA MET A 69 0.17 0.56 1.79
C MET A 69 0.35 0.85 0.31
N ALA A 70 -0.25 0.01 -0.54
CA ALA A 70 -0.34 0.28 -1.96
C ALA A 70 -1.29 1.46 -2.25
N VAL A 71 -0.86 2.39 -3.11
CA VAL A 71 -1.67 3.54 -3.53
C VAL A 71 -2.90 3.06 -4.30
N ARG A 72 -2.68 2.18 -5.27
CA ARG A 72 -3.73 1.53 -6.06
C ARG A 72 -3.21 0.27 -6.74
N GLY A 73 -4.14 -0.54 -7.24
CA GLY A 73 -3.85 -1.66 -8.14
C GLY A 73 -3.83 -1.20 -9.61
N GLY A 74 -4.50 -1.97 -10.47
CA GLY A 74 -4.54 -1.74 -11.91
C GLY A 74 -3.77 -2.81 -12.67
N TYR A 75 -2.65 -2.43 -13.28
CA TYR A 75 -1.80 -3.35 -14.03
C TYR A 75 -0.36 -2.84 -13.99
N GLY A 76 0.59 -3.72 -13.65
CA GLY A 76 2.01 -3.44 -13.83
C GLY A 76 2.92 -4.11 -12.83
N LEU A 77 2.40 -4.63 -11.72
CA LEU A 77 3.23 -5.28 -10.70
C LEU A 77 3.90 -6.57 -11.21
N HIS A 78 3.20 -7.36 -12.03
CA HIS A 78 3.72 -8.61 -12.59
C HIS A 78 5.06 -8.44 -13.34
N ARG A 79 5.32 -7.26 -13.93
CA ARG A 79 6.59 -6.92 -14.60
C ARG A 79 7.79 -6.90 -13.66
N LEU A 80 7.54 -6.73 -12.36
CA LEU A 80 8.57 -6.48 -11.35
C LEU A 80 8.89 -7.73 -10.51
N LEU A 81 8.03 -8.76 -10.54
CA LEU A 81 8.04 -9.87 -9.57
C LEU A 81 9.37 -10.61 -9.47
N ASP A 82 10.07 -10.78 -10.59
CA ASP A 82 11.33 -11.52 -10.64
C ASP A 82 12.50 -10.77 -10.01
N ALA A 83 12.39 -9.45 -9.90
CA ALA A 83 13.46 -8.58 -9.39
C ALA A 83 13.22 -8.07 -7.96
N ILE A 84 12.10 -8.44 -7.33
CA ILE A 84 11.79 -8.04 -5.95
C ILE A 84 12.68 -8.83 -4.97
N ASN A 85 13.25 -8.13 -4.00
CA ASN A 85 14.07 -8.70 -2.92
C ASN A 85 13.19 -9.33 -1.83
N TRP A 86 12.50 -10.42 -2.18
CA TRP A 86 11.50 -11.07 -1.33
C TRP A 86 12.02 -11.45 0.06
N LYS A 87 13.27 -11.91 0.17
CA LYS A 87 13.87 -12.36 1.43
C LYS A 87 13.99 -11.22 2.44
N ASP A 88 14.43 -10.05 2.00
CA ASP A 88 14.64 -8.90 2.89
C ASP A 88 13.29 -8.35 3.36
N ILE A 89 12.31 -8.29 2.45
CA ILE A 89 10.93 -7.92 2.79
C ILE A 89 10.34 -8.89 3.83
N ALA A 90 10.57 -10.19 3.66
CA ALA A 90 10.08 -11.21 4.61
C ALA A 90 10.72 -11.08 6.00
N ILE A 91 11.99 -10.66 6.09
CA ILE A 91 12.65 -10.37 7.38
C ILE A 91 11.93 -9.21 8.07
N SER A 92 11.66 -8.11 7.36
CA SER A 92 10.93 -6.96 7.94
C SER A 92 9.52 -7.33 8.36
N VAL A 93 8.82 -8.17 7.60
CA VAL A 93 7.49 -8.69 7.98
C VAL A 93 7.55 -9.50 9.28
N LYS A 94 8.58 -10.35 9.44
CA LYS A 94 8.80 -11.09 10.70
C LYS A 94 9.09 -10.18 11.89
N GLN A 95 9.66 -9.00 11.64
CA GLN A 95 10.00 -8.03 12.69
C GLN A 95 8.83 -7.14 13.13
N GLY A 96 7.70 -7.15 12.43
CA GLY A 96 6.63 -6.19 12.73
C GLY A 96 5.89 -5.69 11.51
N LEU A 97 6.62 -5.52 10.41
CA LEU A 97 6.15 -4.70 9.30
C LEU A 97 4.91 -5.32 8.65
N GLN A 98 3.89 -4.51 8.50
CA GLN A 98 2.66 -4.91 7.84
C GLN A 98 2.57 -4.24 6.47
N ILE A 99 2.20 -5.01 5.45
CA ILE A 99 2.11 -4.56 4.06
C ILE A 99 0.69 -4.84 3.57
N CYS A 100 0.01 -3.81 3.08
CA CYS A 100 -1.42 -3.82 2.75
C CYS A 100 -1.71 -3.40 1.31
N GLY A 101 -2.63 -4.10 0.65
CA GLY A 101 -3.21 -3.69 -0.63
C GLY A 101 -4.19 -4.72 -1.17
N HIS A 102 -4.74 -4.48 -2.36
CA HIS A 102 -5.61 -5.44 -3.08
C HIS A 102 -5.52 -5.25 -4.59
N SER A 103 -6.36 -5.96 -5.36
CA SER A 103 -6.37 -5.93 -6.84
C SER A 103 -5.05 -6.45 -7.45
N ASP A 104 -4.39 -5.74 -8.36
CA ASP A 104 -3.09 -6.11 -8.97
C ASP A 104 -2.03 -6.44 -7.89
N PHE A 105 -2.14 -5.83 -6.71
CA PHE A 105 -1.25 -6.09 -5.57
C PHE A 105 -1.36 -7.52 -5.01
N THR A 106 -2.36 -8.30 -5.44
CA THR A 106 -2.44 -9.75 -5.19
C THR A 106 -1.20 -10.49 -5.68
N GLY A 107 -0.58 -10.03 -6.78
CA GLY A 107 0.69 -10.59 -7.25
C GLY A 107 1.81 -10.48 -6.21
N PHE A 108 1.83 -9.40 -5.42
CA PHE A 108 2.79 -9.22 -4.32
C PHE A 108 2.51 -10.21 -3.20
N HIS A 109 1.23 -10.34 -2.80
CA HIS A 109 0.83 -11.26 -1.74
C HIS A 109 1.22 -12.70 -2.06
N LEU A 110 0.92 -13.15 -3.27
CA LEU A 110 1.25 -14.50 -3.73
C LEU A 110 2.76 -14.69 -3.89
N GLY A 111 3.47 -13.69 -4.43
CA GLY A 111 4.92 -13.73 -4.57
C GLY A 111 5.62 -13.84 -3.21
N LEU A 112 5.25 -13.01 -2.24
CA LEU A 112 5.80 -13.04 -0.90
C LEU A 112 5.57 -14.40 -0.22
N LEU A 113 4.34 -14.90 -0.29
CA LEU A 113 3.97 -16.20 0.28
C LEU A 113 4.72 -17.35 -0.39
N ALA A 114 4.73 -17.42 -1.72
CA ALA A 114 5.35 -18.51 -2.46
C ALA A 114 6.88 -18.53 -2.32
N LYS A 115 7.52 -17.36 -2.23
CA LYS A 115 8.99 -17.27 -2.17
C LYS A 115 9.54 -17.40 -0.75
N THR A 116 8.76 -17.07 0.28
CA THR A 116 9.29 -16.94 1.65
C THR A 116 8.40 -17.51 2.76
N GLY A 117 7.15 -17.85 2.46
CA GLY A 117 6.14 -18.23 3.46
C GLY A 117 5.61 -17.06 4.30
N ALA A 118 6.09 -15.83 4.09
CA ALA A 118 5.62 -14.67 4.82
C ALA A 118 4.24 -14.21 4.31
N MET A 119 3.44 -13.67 5.22
CA MET A 119 2.09 -13.18 4.90
C MET A 119 2.05 -11.64 4.86
N SER A 120 1.25 -11.11 3.96
CA SER A 120 0.85 -9.70 3.89
C SER A 120 -0.66 -9.57 4.09
N LEU A 121 -1.16 -8.35 4.25
CA LEU A 121 -2.59 -8.08 4.45
C LEU A 121 -3.25 -7.77 3.10
N ALA A 122 -4.19 -8.63 2.67
CA ALA A 122 -5.13 -8.24 1.63
C ALA A 122 -6.16 -7.29 2.25
N GLY A 123 -6.12 -6.02 1.87
CA GLY A 123 -6.85 -4.95 2.57
C GLY A 123 -6.84 -3.64 1.78
N PRO A 124 -7.34 -2.54 2.37
CA PRO A 124 -7.59 -1.29 1.65
C PRO A 124 -6.32 -0.68 1.04
N MET A 125 -6.53 0.10 -0.01
CA MET A 125 -5.55 0.95 -0.68
C MET A 125 -5.92 2.43 -0.58
N LEU A 126 -4.97 3.32 -0.88
CA LEU A 126 -5.18 4.77 -0.76
C LEU A 126 -6.36 5.27 -1.60
N ASN A 127 -6.29 5.09 -2.93
CA ASN A 127 -7.21 5.77 -3.85
C ASN A 127 -8.66 5.28 -3.69
N TYR A 128 -8.89 3.97 -3.74
CA TYR A 128 -10.27 3.47 -3.80
C TYR A 128 -10.95 3.46 -2.43
N ASP A 129 -10.26 2.97 -1.41
CA ASP A 129 -10.89 2.71 -0.12
C ASP A 129 -10.90 3.94 0.79
N PHE A 130 -9.84 4.76 0.73
CA PHE A 130 -9.72 5.99 1.53
C PHE A 130 -9.93 7.28 0.74
N GLY A 131 -9.98 7.23 -0.59
CA GLY A 131 -10.34 8.36 -1.46
C GLY A 131 -11.46 8.04 -2.44
N PRO A 132 -12.59 7.43 -2.01
CA PRO A 132 -13.66 7.07 -2.92
C PRO A 132 -14.24 8.32 -3.59
N LEU A 133 -14.59 8.19 -4.87
CA LEU A 133 -15.24 9.23 -5.65
C LEU A 133 -16.65 8.75 -6.04
N ASN A 134 -17.61 9.67 -6.10
CA ASN A 134 -18.94 9.39 -6.65
C ASN A 134 -18.91 9.30 -8.20
N GLU A 135 -20.06 9.05 -8.82
CA GLU A 135 -20.19 8.95 -10.28
C GLU A 135 -19.80 10.24 -11.03
N TYR A 136 -19.82 11.39 -10.36
CA TYR A 136 -19.39 12.69 -10.89
C TYR A 136 -17.89 12.97 -10.64
N GLY A 137 -17.18 12.05 -9.99
CA GLY A 137 -15.76 12.20 -9.64
C GLY A 137 -15.52 13.11 -8.44
N GLU A 138 -16.50 13.31 -7.58
CA GLU A 138 -16.40 14.11 -6.36
C GLU A 138 -16.03 13.24 -5.15
N PRO A 139 -15.18 13.72 -4.22
CA PRO A 139 -14.81 12.98 -3.02
C PRO A 139 -16.00 12.58 -2.14
N GLN A 140 -16.01 11.33 -1.69
CA GLN A 140 -16.94 10.81 -0.68
C GLN A 140 -16.20 10.45 0.60
N THR A 141 -16.94 10.43 1.72
CA THR A 141 -16.41 9.93 2.99
C THR A 141 -16.07 8.45 2.88
N PRO A 142 -14.85 8.03 3.28
CA PRO A 142 -14.49 6.62 3.35
C PRO A 142 -15.43 5.77 4.20
N SER A 143 -15.56 4.49 3.85
CA SER A 143 -16.41 3.55 4.57
C SER A 143 -15.96 3.36 6.02
N ALA A 144 -16.84 3.69 6.98
CA ALA A 144 -16.58 3.48 8.40
C ALA A 144 -16.35 1.98 8.73
N PHE A 145 -17.00 1.08 8.00
CA PHE A 145 -16.78 -0.36 8.13
C PHE A 145 -15.35 -0.74 7.74
N THR A 146 -14.88 -0.27 6.58
CA THR A 146 -13.52 -0.52 6.09
C THR A 146 -12.48 0.02 7.07
N TRP A 147 -12.66 1.26 7.54
CA TRP A 147 -11.75 1.88 8.50
C TRP A 147 -11.64 1.09 9.80
N ARG A 148 -12.78 0.72 10.40
CA ARG A 148 -12.80 -0.05 11.65
C ARG A 148 -12.09 -1.40 11.52
N HIS A 149 -12.35 -2.14 10.43
CA HIS A 149 -11.75 -3.46 10.22
C HIS A 149 -10.26 -3.36 9.89
N PHE A 150 -9.86 -2.34 9.13
CA PHE A 150 -8.46 -2.05 8.87
C PHE A 150 -7.68 -1.77 10.15
N GLN A 151 -8.18 -0.88 11.01
CA GLN A 151 -7.56 -0.59 12.31
C GLN A 151 -7.46 -1.84 13.19
N THR A 152 -8.53 -2.65 13.23
CA THR A 152 -8.57 -3.89 14.02
C THR A 152 -7.52 -4.89 13.51
N ALA A 153 -7.40 -5.07 12.19
CA ALA A 153 -6.43 -5.98 11.59
C ALA A 153 -4.98 -5.55 11.87
N ILE A 154 -4.70 -4.25 11.80
CA ILE A 154 -3.37 -3.71 12.12
C ILE A 154 -3.01 -3.99 13.58
N GLN A 155 -3.93 -3.70 14.50
CA GLN A 155 -3.68 -3.82 15.94
C GLN A 155 -3.58 -5.26 16.43
N SER A 156 -4.41 -6.17 15.89
CA SER A 156 -4.42 -7.58 16.30
C SER A 156 -3.12 -8.29 15.91
N ARG A 157 -2.57 -7.97 14.75
CA ARG A 157 -1.32 -8.57 14.26
C ARG A 157 -0.10 -8.13 15.08
N THR A 158 -0.08 -6.88 15.55
CA THR A 158 0.95 -6.40 16.47
C THR A 158 0.96 -7.16 17.81
N LYS A 159 -0.20 -7.64 18.28
CA LYS A 159 -0.29 -8.43 19.51
C LYS A 159 0.23 -9.85 19.33
N ASN A 160 -0.08 -10.50 18.22
CA ASN A 160 0.30 -11.90 17.96
C ASN A 160 1.80 -12.12 17.71
N MET A 161 2.58 -11.08 17.41
CA MET A 161 4.03 -11.18 17.19
C MET A 161 4.87 -10.83 18.43
N ARG A 162 4.24 -10.51 19.57
CA ARG A 162 4.92 -10.24 20.85
C ARG A 162 4.91 -11.45 21.82
N HIS A 163 4.63 -12.63 21.31
CA HIS A 163 4.66 -13.92 22.02
C HIS A 163 5.61 -14.86 21.28
#